data_AF-M2PC68-F1
#
_entry.id   AF-M2PC68-F1
#
_cell.length_a   1.000
_cell.length_b   1.000
_cell.length_c   1.000
_cell.angle_alpha   90.00
_cell.angle_beta   90.00
_cell.angle_gamma   90.00
#
_symmetry.space_group_name_H-M   'P 1'
#
loop_
_entity.id
_entity.type
_entity.pdbx_description
1 polymer ?
#
loop_
_entity_poly.entity_id
_entity_poly.type
_entity_poly.pdbx_seq_one_letter_code
_entity_poly.pdbx_strand_id
1 'polypeptide(L)'
;MLESPYPSQQDVRVEIVMKNPKLSAFEHITVCKLERGPEETSVGIYTPHMRPAAGGDLEQLDMFITILIPQRRNGPVYIPTLDLHLPNFVFTVRYPPEDITFGSVTFTSSNAMVLVERFAAANLTIKTTNGAIWGNFNISDSLTLKTSNGKIHANATAYHNSVRQLPTRINMQTSNSAILSDLKMISTAANATRGLFSVDAKASNGPLKLQVPELPLDSTLNLTASTSNMPVTVALSPAYEGEFTLRTSNMSPSVKRNDRTEDPSGRGRRRRMYATQVRGTISGEALWGDVRREGLGNVKVQSTNREVVLDLS
;
A
#
# COMPACT_ATOMS: atom_id res chain seq x y z
N MET A 1 -28.71 23.29 -29.65
CA MET A 1 -27.57 22.42 -30.00
C MET A 1 -27.69 21.17 -29.14
N LEU A 2 -28.05 20.05 -29.76
CA LEU A 2 -28.18 18.75 -29.09
C LEU A 2 -26.79 18.13 -29.06
N GLU A 3 -26.24 17.87 -27.87
CA GLU A 3 -24.99 17.13 -27.71
C GLU A 3 -25.16 15.71 -28.26
N SER A 4 -24.14 15.23 -28.98
CA SER A 4 -24.08 13.89 -29.53
C SER A 4 -24.23 12.84 -28.42
N PRO A 5 -25.12 11.83 -28.56
CA PRO A 5 -25.32 10.77 -27.56
C PRO A 5 -24.16 9.76 -27.50
N TYR A 6 -23.12 9.93 -28.35
CA TYR A 6 -21.94 9.07 -28.38
C TYR A 6 -20.76 9.78 -27.72
N PRO A 7 -20.19 9.25 -26.62
CA PRO A 7 -18.99 9.80 -26.03
C PRO A 7 -17.87 9.80 -27.07
N SER A 8 -17.08 10.88 -27.10
CA SER A 8 -15.95 10.96 -28.00
C SER A 8 -14.93 9.87 -27.63
N GLN A 9 -14.06 9.49 -28.56
CA GLN A 9 -12.96 8.55 -28.31
C GLN A 9 -11.94 9.07 -27.27
N GLN A 10 -12.20 10.22 -26.64
CA GLN A 10 -11.36 10.93 -25.68
C GLN A 10 -11.96 11.03 -24.27
N ASP A 11 -13.19 10.54 -24.05
CA ASP A 11 -13.89 10.68 -22.77
C ASP A 11 -13.77 9.42 -21.89
N VAL A 12 -13.65 9.62 -20.57
CA VAL A 12 -13.80 8.53 -19.58
C VAL A 12 -15.27 8.12 -19.53
N ARG A 13 -15.54 6.82 -19.68
CA ARG A 13 -16.90 6.27 -19.64
C ARG A 13 -17.08 5.42 -18.38
N VAL A 14 -18.19 5.63 -17.69
CA VAL A 14 -18.59 4.80 -16.55
C VAL A 14 -19.81 3.98 -16.95
N GLU A 15 -19.65 2.67 -16.98
CA GLU A 15 -20.73 1.72 -17.25
C GLU A 15 -21.23 1.13 -15.93
N ILE A 16 -22.54 1.19 -15.69
CA ILE A 16 -23.18 0.64 -14.51
C ILE A 16 -24.17 -0.41 -14.98
N VAL A 17 -23.95 -1.66 -14.57
CA VAL A 17 -24.79 -2.80 -14.94
C VAL A 17 -25.35 -3.42 -13.67
N MET A 18 -26.68 -3.52 -13.59
CA MET A 18 -27.37 -4.21 -12.51
C MET A 18 -27.80 -5.60 -12.98
N LYS A 19 -27.55 -6.63 -12.17
CA LYS A 19 -27.98 -8.01 -12.45
C LYS A 19 -29.10 -8.43 -11.52
N ASN A 20 -30.09 -9.12 -12.10
CA ASN A 20 -31.29 -9.61 -11.42
C ASN A 20 -32.06 -8.60 -10.54
N PRO A 21 -32.16 -7.30 -10.90
CA PRO A 21 -32.98 -6.38 -10.14
C PRO A 21 -34.47 -6.76 -10.24
N LYS A 22 -35.17 -6.85 -9.10
CA LYS A 22 -36.64 -6.76 -9.09
C LYS A 22 -37.05 -5.38 -9.63
N LEU A 23 -38.19 -5.29 -10.31
CA LEU A 23 -38.68 -4.01 -10.85
C LEU A 23 -38.76 -2.90 -9.79
N SER A 24 -39.16 -3.24 -8.56
CA SER A 24 -39.22 -2.34 -7.41
C SER A 24 -37.87 -1.70 -7.06
N ALA A 25 -36.75 -2.40 -7.30
CA ALA A 25 -35.42 -1.86 -7.04
C ALA A 25 -35.03 -0.78 -8.05
N PHE A 26 -35.45 -0.90 -9.32
CA PHE A 26 -35.14 0.10 -10.36
C PHE A 26 -35.78 1.45 -10.10
N GLU A 27 -37.01 1.47 -9.58
CA GLU A 27 -37.77 2.71 -9.36
C GLU A 27 -37.12 3.66 -8.36
N HIS A 28 -36.18 3.15 -7.55
CA HIS A 28 -35.60 3.90 -6.45
C HIS A 28 -34.10 4.15 -6.61
N ILE A 29 -33.45 3.59 -7.63
CA ILE A 29 -32.02 3.79 -7.88
C ILE A 29 -31.82 4.99 -8.79
N THR A 30 -31.05 5.97 -8.33
CA THR A 30 -30.76 7.18 -9.10
C THR A 30 -29.27 7.24 -9.41
N VAL A 31 -28.93 7.46 -10.68
CA VAL A 31 -27.57 7.73 -11.14
C VAL A 31 -27.50 9.18 -11.61
N CYS A 32 -26.59 9.95 -11.02
CA CYS A 32 -26.42 11.37 -11.33
C CYS A 32 -24.99 11.66 -11.80
N LYS A 33 -24.86 12.47 -12.85
CA LYS A 33 -23.61 13.21 -13.08
C LYS A 33 -23.55 14.34 -12.05
N LEU A 34 -22.41 14.47 -11.37
CA LEU A 34 -22.14 15.48 -10.36
C LEU A 34 -20.95 16.33 -10.80
N GLU A 35 -21.01 17.63 -10.56
CA GLU A 35 -19.92 18.57 -10.82
C GLU A 35 -19.49 19.13 -9.48
N ARG A 36 -18.25 18.82 -9.06
CA ARG A 36 -17.67 19.27 -7.77
C ARG A 36 -16.82 20.54 -7.93
N GLY A 37 -16.47 20.88 -9.16
CA GLY A 37 -15.70 22.04 -9.54
C GLY A 37 -15.60 22.15 -11.06
N PRO A 38 -14.99 23.24 -11.59
CA PRO A 38 -14.95 23.53 -13.02
C PRO A 38 -14.23 22.46 -13.87
N GLU A 39 -13.45 21.57 -13.26
CA GLU A 39 -12.72 20.48 -13.94
C GLU A 39 -12.97 19.09 -13.31
N GLU A 40 -13.94 18.98 -12.40
CA GLU A 40 -14.24 17.72 -11.70
C GLU A 40 -15.59 17.15 -12.12
N THR A 41 -15.55 16.09 -12.92
CA THR A 41 -16.74 15.28 -13.23
C THR A 41 -16.80 14.07 -12.31
N SER A 42 -17.94 13.88 -11.67
CA SER A 42 -18.22 12.78 -10.75
C SER A 42 -19.50 12.05 -11.15
N VAL A 43 -19.63 10.79 -10.73
CA VAL A 43 -20.86 10.00 -10.87
C VAL A 43 -21.32 9.59 -9.48
N GLY A 44 -22.55 9.95 -9.12
CA GLY A 44 -23.20 9.53 -7.88
C GLY A 44 -24.21 8.43 -8.16
N ILE A 45 -24.21 7.39 -7.34
CA ILE A 45 -25.19 6.31 -7.37
C ILE A 45 -25.89 6.29 -6.01
N TYR A 46 -27.20 6.50 -6.03
CA TYR A 46 -28.03 6.56 -4.84
C TYR A 46 -28.97 5.36 -4.83
N THR A 47 -28.84 4.54 -3.79
CA THR A 47 -29.74 3.43 -3.51
C THR A 47 -30.56 3.79 -2.26
N PRO A 48 -31.89 3.57 -2.25
CA PRO A 48 -32.70 3.90 -1.09
C PRO A 48 -32.27 3.05 0.12
N HIS A 49 -32.48 3.59 1.31
CA HIS A 49 -32.28 2.82 2.53
C HIS A 49 -33.44 1.83 2.69
N MET A 50 -33.33 0.65 2.08
CA MET A 50 -34.34 -0.39 2.23
C MET A 50 -34.23 -0.97 3.65
N ARG A 51 -35.21 -0.67 4.51
CA ARG A 51 -35.36 -1.39 5.78
C ARG A 51 -35.81 -2.81 5.42
N PRO A 52 -35.21 -3.87 6.00
CA PRO A 52 -35.75 -5.21 5.82
C PRO A 52 -37.20 -5.19 6.31
N ALA A 53 -38.15 -5.46 5.43
CA ALA A 53 -39.50 -5.78 5.88
C ALA A 53 -39.40 -7.03 6.77
N ALA A 54 -40.11 -7.06 7.89
CA ALA A 54 -40.12 -8.22 8.78
C ALA A 54 -40.52 -9.47 7.98
N GLY A 55 -39.57 -10.38 7.74
CA GLY A 55 -39.78 -11.63 7.00
C GLY A 55 -39.54 -11.59 5.49
N GLY A 56 -39.03 -10.50 4.91
CA GLY A 56 -38.68 -10.44 3.49
C GLY A 56 -37.22 -10.81 3.21
N ASP A 57 -36.97 -11.63 2.19
CA ASP A 57 -35.63 -11.81 1.62
C ASP A 57 -35.01 -10.45 1.36
N LEU A 58 -33.81 -10.22 1.91
CA LEU A 58 -33.02 -9.02 1.61
C LEU A 58 -32.85 -8.96 0.10
N GLU A 59 -33.43 -7.93 -0.54
CA GLU A 59 -33.27 -7.73 -1.97
C GLU A 59 -31.80 -7.49 -2.27
N GLN A 60 -31.11 -8.53 -2.73
CA GLN A 60 -29.69 -8.47 -3.03
C GLN A 60 -29.53 -7.85 -4.42
N LEU A 61 -29.19 -6.57 -4.43
CA LEU A 61 -28.88 -5.83 -5.65
C LEU A 61 -27.40 -6.05 -6.02
N ASP A 62 -27.16 -6.78 -7.10
CA ASP A 62 -25.82 -6.93 -7.66
C ASP A 62 -25.55 -5.84 -8.70
N MET A 63 -24.63 -4.93 -8.39
CA MET A 63 -24.24 -3.83 -9.27
C MET A 63 -22.77 -3.94 -9.65
N PHE A 64 -22.51 -3.87 -10.95
CA PHE A 64 -21.18 -3.88 -11.55
C PHE A 64 -20.89 -2.51 -12.13
N ILE A 65 -19.81 -1.87 -11.66
CA ILE A 65 -19.36 -0.57 -12.12
C ILE A 65 -18.05 -0.77 -12.87
N THR A 66 -18.02 -0.43 -14.15
CA THR A 66 -16.83 -0.52 -15.00
C THR A 66 -16.42 0.88 -15.44
N ILE A 67 -15.18 1.26 -15.15
CA ILE A 67 -14.61 2.53 -15.60
C ILE A 67 -13.74 2.25 -16.81
N LEU A 68 -14.15 2.77 -17.96
CA LEU A 68 -13.45 2.67 -19.23
C LEU A 68 -12.68 3.96 -19.47
N ILE A 69 -11.36 3.84 -19.50
CA ILE A 69 -10.46 4.95 -19.78
C ILE A 69 -10.13 4.93 -21.26
N PRO A 70 -10.28 6.04 -22.00
CA PRO A 70 -10.03 6.10 -23.42
C PRO A 70 -8.53 5.91 -23.71
N GLN A 71 -8.20 5.07 -24.69
CA GLN A 71 -6.83 4.96 -25.19
C GLN A 71 -6.56 6.12 -26.17
N ARG A 72 -5.53 6.92 -25.90
CA ARG A 72 -5.08 7.94 -26.84
C ARG A 72 -4.18 7.32 -27.91
N ARG A 73 -4.40 7.65 -29.18
CA ARG A 73 -3.56 7.16 -30.29
C ARG A 73 -2.11 7.64 -30.22
N ASN A 74 -1.84 8.76 -29.54
CA ASN A 74 -0.55 9.43 -29.48
C ASN A 74 -0.05 9.62 -28.04
N GLY A 75 0.26 8.53 -27.35
CA GLY A 75 1.01 8.55 -26.10
C GLY A 75 0.20 8.23 -24.84
N PRO A 76 0.88 8.22 -23.67
CA PRO A 76 0.29 7.76 -22.43
C PRO A 76 -0.84 8.68 -21.94
N VAL A 77 -1.84 8.07 -21.34
CA VAL A 77 -2.96 8.74 -20.67
C VAL A 77 -2.57 8.99 -19.22
N TYR A 78 -2.58 10.26 -18.83
CA TYR A 78 -2.38 10.65 -17.43
C TYR A 78 -3.72 11.02 -16.81
N ILE A 79 -4.05 10.37 -15.70
CA ILE A 79 -5.23 10.67 -14.88
C ILE A 79 -4.73 11.38 -13.62
N PRO A 80 -4.98 12.69 -13.48
CA PRO A 80 -4.47 13.46 -12.34
C PRO A 80 -5.02 12.96 -11.01
N THR A 81 -6.34 12.74 -10.95
CA THR A 81 -7.06 12.33 -9.74
C THR A 81 -8.12 11.29 -10.07
N LEU A 82 -8.23 10.26 -9.24
CA LEU A 82 -9.31 9.27 -9.29
C LEU A 82 -9.77 8.96 -7.86
N ASP A 83 -10.99 9.39 -7.52
CA ASP A 83 -11.57 9.18 -6.21
C ASP A 83 -12.81 8.29 -6.30
N LEU A 84 -12.76 7.13 -5.63
CA LEU A 84 -13.85 6.16 -5.57
C LEU A 84 -14.30 5.98 -4.13
N HIS A 85 -15.59 6.18 -3.88
CA HIS A 85 -16.22 5.98 -2.58
C HIS A 85 -17.37 4.98 -2.69
N LEU A 86 -17.08 3.71 -2.43
CA LEU A 86 -17.95 2.57 -2.69
C LEU A 86 -17.98 1.62 -1.47
N PRO A 87 -18.83 1.91 -0.45
CA PRO A 87 -18.77 1.23 0.86
C PRO A 87 -18.99 -0.30 0.81
N ASN A 88 -19.76 -0.82 -0.14
CA ASN A 88 -20.12 -2.25 -0.18
C ASN A 88 -19.70 -2.95 -1.47
N PHE A 89 -18.76 -2.37 -2.23
CA PHE A 89 -18.34 -2.93 -3.51
C PHE A 89 -16.98 -3.61 -3.40
N VAL A 90 -16.90 -4.83 -3.92
CA VAL A 90 -15.61 -5.48 -4.14
C VAL A 90 -14.90 -4.69 -5.25
N PHE A 91 -13.75 -4.12 -4.91
CA PHE A 91 -12.95 -3.39 -5.87
C PHE A 91 -11.94 -4.34 -6.50
N THR A 92 -12.00 -4.54 -7.81
CA THR A 92 -11.06 -5.40 -8.54
C THR A 92 -10.31 -4.59 -9.59
N VAL A 93 -8.98 -4.64 -9.56
CA VAL A 93 -8.13 -4.14 -10.65
C VAL A 93 -7.18 -5.25 -11.09
N ARG A 94 -7.20 -5.59 -12.37
CA ARG A 94 -6.33 -6.64 -12.90
C ARG A 94 -5.02 -6.04 -13.43
N TYR A 95 -5.05 -5.38 -14.58
CA TYR A 95 -3.88 -4.72 -15.14
C TYR A 95 -4.30 -3.43 -15.86
N PRO A 96 -4.01 -2.25 -15.29
CA PRO A 96 -4.06 -1.05 -16.11
C PRO A 96 -3.00 -1.19 -17.23
N PRO A 97 -3.33 -0.85 -18.49
CA PRO A 97 -2.36 -0.77 -19.57
C PRO A 97 -1.15 0.08 -19.17
N GLU A 98 0.04 -0.26 -19.66
CA GLU A 98 1.28 0.48 -19.32
C GLU A 98 1.24 1.93 -19.77
N ASP A 99 0.38 2.23 -20.73
CA ASP A 99 0.14 3.58 -21.24
C ASP A 99 -0.78 4.41 -20.33
N ILE A 100 -1.20 3.92 -19.16
CA ILE A 100 -2.01 4.69 -18.22
C ILE A 100 -1.22 4.95 -16.94
N THR A 101 -1.11 6.23 -16.59
CA THR A 101 -0.45 6.69 -15.36
C THR A 101 -1.43 7.46 -14.50
N PHE A 102 -1.34 7.26 -13.19
CA PHE A 102 -2.21 7.91 -12.22
C PHE A 102 -1.39 8.83 -11.31
N GLY A 103 -1.89 10.06 -11.13
CA GLY A 103 -1.33 11.02 -10.17
C GLY A 103 -1.71 10.63 -8.74
N SER A 104 -2.94 10.93 -8.34
CA SER A 104 -3.48 10.62 -7.02
C SER A 104 -4.73 9.76 -7.12
N VAL A 105 -4.78 8.67 -6.35
CA VAL A 105 -5.89 7.73 -6.37
C VAL A 105 -6.35 7.44 -4.96
N THR A 106 -7.65 7.62 -4.70
CA THR A 106 -8.26 7.32 -3.41
C THR A 106 -9.38 6.30 -3.58
N PHE A 107 -9.24 5.14 -2.94
CA PHE A 107 -10.31 4.14 -2.83
C PHE A 107 -10.79 4.10 -1.39
N THR A 108 -12.06 4.43 -1.18
CA THR A 108 -12.72 4.34 0.12
C THR A 108 -13.86 3.35 0.04
N SER A 109 -13.82 2.33 0.90
CA SER A 109 -14.87 1.33 1.07
C SER A 109 -15.19 1.17 2.57
N SER A 110 -16.14 0.30 2.91
CA SER A 110 -16.42 -0.05 4.31
C SER A 110 -16.36 -1.55 4.53
N ASN A 111 -17.06 -2.37 3.74
CA ASN A 111 -17.26 -3.79 4.05
C ASN A 111 -16.55 -4.74 3.10
N ALA A 112 -16.52 -4.41 1.81
CA ALA A 112 -16.04 -5.31 0.80
C ALA A 112 -14.51 -5.24 0.64
N MET A 113 -13.94 -6.34 0.14
CA MET A 113 -12.50 -6.44 -0.07
C MET A 113 -12.03 -5.62 -1.28
N VAL A 114 -10.77 -5.23 -1.23
CA VAL A 114 -10.03 -4.60 -2.33
C VAL A 114 -9.03 -5.61 -2.86
N LEU A 115 -9.14 -5.99 -4.13
CA LEU A 115 -8.29 -6.94 -4.82
C LEU A 115 -7.63 -6.27 -6.02
N VAL A 116 -6.31 -6.11 -5.96
CA VAL A 116 -5.53 -5.39 -6.97
C VAL A 116 -4.40 -6.28 -7.46
N GLU A 117 -4.53 -6.89 -8.64
CA GLU A 117 -3.46 -7.74 -9.17
C GLU A 117 -2.20 -6.89 -9.46
N ARG A 118 -2.33 -5.74 -10.13
CA ARG A 118 -1.27 -4.75 -10.29
C ARG A 118 -1.84 -3.33 -10.43
N PHE A 119 -1.24 -2.34 -9.76
CA PHE A 119 -1.62 -0.94 -9.92
C PHE A 119 -0.43 0.00 -9.79
N ALA A 120 -0.35 1.01 -10.66
CA ALA A 120 0.71 2.00 -10.66
C ALA A 120 0.15 3.42 -10.47
N ALA A 121 0.68 4.17 -9.51
CA ALA A 121 0.29 5.56 -9.27
C ALA A 121 1.42 6.32 -8.56
N ALA A 122 1.40 7.65 -8.63
CA ALA A 122 2.29 8.44 -7.79
C ALA A 122 1.85 8.36 -6.32
N ASN A 123 0.58 8.66 -6.05
CA ASN A 123 -0.03 8.62 -4.74
C ASN A 123 -1.25 7.68 -4.75
N LEU A 124 -1.26 6.68 -3.86
CA LEU A 124 -2.37 5.75 -3.71
C LEU A 124 -2.81 5.66 -2.25
N THR A 125 -4.09 5.88 -2.00
CA THR A 125 -4.73 5.71 -0.71
C THR A 125 -5.88 4.72 -0.81
N ILE A 126 -5.82 3.62 -0.07
CA ILE A 126 -6.90 2.63 0.04
C ILE A 126 -7.34 2.58 1.50
N LYS A 127 -8.61 2.90 1.75
CA LYS A 127 -9.23 2.91 3.07
C LYS A 127 -10.45 2.01 3.07
N THR A 128 -10.56 1.15 4.06
CA THR A 128 -11.75 0.35 4.32
C THR A 128 -11.98 0.18 5.82
N THR A 129 -13.11 -0.36 6.24
CA THR A 129 -13.38 -0.62 7.67
C THR A 129 -13.19 -2.11 7.97
N ASN A 130 -13.83 -2.98 7.20
CA ASN A 130 -13.87 -4.42 7.39
C ASN A 130 -13.22 -5.19 6.23
N GLY A 131 -13.18 -4.59 5.04
CA GLY A 131 -12.60 -5.20 3.87
C GLY A 131 -11.11 -5.51 4.03
N ALA A 132 -10.69 -6.67 3.52
CA ALA A 132 -9.27 -6.94 3.35
C ALA A 132 -8.71 -6.17 2.15
N ILE A 133 -7.44 -5.82 2.20
CA ILE A 133 -6.71 -5.17 1.09
C ILE A 133 -5.67 -6.16 0.58
N TRP A 134 -5.81 -6.57 -0.67
CA TRP A 134 -4.92 -7.52 -1.34
C TRP A 134 -4.39 -6.89 -2.61
N GLY A 135 -3.06 -6.93 -2.82
CA GLY A 135 -2.56 -6.59 -4.14
C GLY A 135 -1.09 -6.25 -4.29
N ASN A 136 -0.72 -5.84 -5.51
CA ASN A 136 0.63 -5.40 -5.86
C ASN A 136 0.62 -3.95 -6.36
N PHE A 137 1.43 -3.10 -5.76
CA PHE A 137 1.41 -1.66 -5.99
C PHE A 137 2.78 -1.14 -6.44
N ASN A 138 2.80 -0.32 -7.49
CA ASN A 138 3.98 0.37 -7.99
C ASN A 138 3.82 1.86 -7.74
N ILE A 139 4.68 2.44 -6.90
CA ILE A 139 4.42 3.74 -6.29
C ILE A 139 5.65 4.63 -6.41
N SER A 140 5.50 5.86 -6.91
CA SER A 140 6.61 6.82 -6.99
C SER A 140 6.68 7.80 -5.83
N ASP A 141 5.57 8.03 -5.12
CA ASP A 141 5.48 9.05 -4.06
C ASP A 141 4.97 8.47 -2.74
N SER A 142 3.72 8.01 -2.69
CA SER A 142 3.12 7.54 -1.45
C SER A 142 2.08 6.44 -1.61
N LEU A 143 2.11 5.47 -0.69
CA LEU A 143 1.14 4.40 -0.55
C LEU A 143 0.55 4.46 0.86
N THR A 144 -0.76 4.54 0.98
CA THR A 144 -1.47 4.44 2.26
C THR A 144 -2.52 3.34 2.17
N LEU A 145 -2.34 2.26 2.93
CA LEU A 145 -3.29 1.17 3.06
C LEU A 145 -3.83 1.16 4.48
N LYS A 146 -5.14 1.36 4.65
CA LYS A 146 -5.75 1.43 5.98
C LYS A 146 -7.04 0.61 6.03
N THR A 147 -7.14 -0.22 7.05
CA THR A 147 -8.36 -0.94 7.40
C THR A 147 -8.54 -1.00 8.92
N SER A 148 -9.72 -1.31 9.45
CA SER A 148 -9.87 -1.54 10.89
C SER A 148 -9.80 -3.03 11.21
N ASN A 149 -10.52 -3.85 10.45
CA ASN A 149 -10.68 -5.28 10.73
C ASN A 149 -10.13 -6.19 9.64
N GLY A 150 -9.86 -5.65 8.45
CA GLY A 150 -9.35 -6.44 7.33
C GLY A 150 -7.86 -6.73 7.42
N LYS A 151 -7.45 -7.84 6.80
CA LYS A 151 -6.04 -8.15 6.55
C LYS A 151 -5.49 -7.23 5.46
N ILE A 152 -4.26 -6.76 5.63
CA ILE A 152 -3.47 -6.17 4.55
C ILE A 152 -2.50 -7.25 4.07
N HIS A 153 -2.67 -7.69 2.83
CA HIS A 153 -1.75 -8.59 2.14
C HIS A 153 -1.31 -7.93 0.84
N ALA A 154 -0.31 -7.06 0.94
CA ALA A 154 0.03 -6.16 -0.14
C ALA A 154 1.53 -6.17 -0.40
N ASN A 155 1.94 -6.33 -1.65
CA ASN A 155 3.31 -6.11 -2.05
C ASN A 155 3.42 -4.71 -2.65
N ALA A 156 4.55 -4.06 -2.43
CA ALA A 156 4.78 -2.73 -2.99
C ALA A 156 6.18 -2.61 -3.57
N THR A 157 6.27 -2.02 -4.76
CA THR A 157 7.51 -1.54 -5.35
C THR A 157 7.53 -0.03 -5.23
N ALA A 158 8.39 0.51 -4.37
CA ALA A 158 8.59 1.94 -4.23
C ALA A 158 9.72 2.40 -5.14
N TYR A 159 9.41 3.34 -6.02
CA TYR A 159 10.38 4.01 -6.88
C TYR A 159 10.77 5.33 -6.24
N HIS A 160 12.08 5.58 -6.12
CA HIS A 160 12.59 6.86 -5.66
C HIS A 160 13.49 7.48 -6.72
N ASN A 161 13.16 8.72 -7.09
CA ASN A 161 13.97 9.53 -7.99
C ASN A 161 14.97 10.35 -7.17
N SER A 162 16.27 10.16 -7.41
CA SER A 162 17.36 10.82 -6.68
C SER A 162 17.36 12.35 -6.77
N VAL A 163 16.62 12.94 -7.72
CA VAL A 163 16.42 14.40 -7.79
C VAL A 163 15.50 14.88 -6.67
N ARG A 164 14.66 14.00 -6.11
CA ARG A 164 13.71 14.32 -5.05
C ARG A 164 14.36 14.21 -3.68
N GLN A 165 14.15 15.24 -2.86
CA GLN A 165 14.61 15.25 -1.47
C GLN A 165 13.66 14.53 -0.51
N LEU A 166 12.41 14.28 -0.93
CA LEU A 166 11.41 13.62 -0.09
C LEU A 166 11.45 12.11 -0.29
N PRO A 167 11.33 11.31 0.79
CA PRO A 167 11.28 9.87 0.68
C PRO A 167 9.98 9.39 0.02
N THR A 168 10.07 8.28 -0.72
CA THR A 168 8.88 7.53 -1.15
C THR A 168 8.30 6.82 0.08
N ARG A 169 7.02 7.07 0.39
CA ARG A 169 6.40 6.68 1.66
C ARG A 169 5.44 5.51 1.52
N ILE A 170 5.51 4.55 2.42
CA ILE A 170 4.54 3.46 2.54
C ILE A 170 3.98 3.47 3.94
N ASN A 171 2.66 3.55 4.07
CA ASN A 171 1.93 3.52 5.32
C ASN A 171 0.89 2.40 5.29
N MET A 172 0.99 1.44 6.21
CA MET A 172 0.08 0.29 6.32
C MET A 172 -0.48 0.20 7.74
N GLN A 173 -1.81 0.30 7.88
CA GLN A 173 -2.45 0.33 9.20
C GLN A 173 -3.67 -0.57 9.28
N THR A 174 -3.72 -1.41 10.31
CA THR A 174 -4.91 -2.19 10.68
C THR A 174 -5.07 -2.27 12.19
N SER A 175 -6.30 -2.37 12.70
CA SER A 175 -6.47 -2.55 14.15
C SER A 175 -6.41 -4.03 14.52
N ASN A 176 -7.17 -4.88 13.81
CA ASN A 176 -7.49 -6.21 14.31
C ASN A 176 -6.96 -7.39 13.49
N SER A 177 -6.29 -7.12 12.37
CA SER A 177 -5.88 -8.16 11.42
C SER A 177 -4.40 -8.08 11.07
N ALA A 178 -3.91 -9.06 10.31
CA ALA A 178 -2.51 -9.15 9.95
C ALA A 178 -2.11 -8.11 8.89
N ILE A 179 -0.85 -7.68 8.93
CA ILE A 179 -0.15 -7.04 7.81
C ILE A 179 0.93 -8.00 7.32
N LEU A 180 0.82 -8.44 6.06
CA LEU A 180 1.83 -9.23 5.37
C LEU A 180 2.25 -8.46 4.11
N SER A 181 3.52 -8.13 3.98
CA SER A 181 3.98 -7.33 2.87
C SER A 181 5.42 -7.60 2.47
N ASP A 182 5.64 -7.79 1.17
CA ASP A 182 6.95 -7.77 0.54
C ASP A 182 7.17 -6.43 -0.17
N LEU A 183 8.24 -5.73 0.22
CA LEU A 183 8.53 -4.36 -0.16
C LEU A 183 9.83 -4.31 -0.97
N LYS A 184 9.73 -3.95 -2.25
CA LYS A 184 10.87 -3.70 -3.11
C LYS A 184 11.12 -2.21 -3.19
N MET A 185 12.36 -1.81 -2.98
CA MET A 185 12.76 -0.40 -3.11
C MET A 185 13.65 -0.29 -4.36
N ILE A 186 13.36 0.66 -5.23
CA ILE A 186 14.07 0.86 -6.51
C ILE A 186 14.49 2.31 -6.63
N SER A 187 15.77 2.54 -6.92
CA SER A 187 16.27 3.86 -7.30
C SER A 187 16.14 4.02 -8.81
N THR A 188 15.58 5.15 -9.25
CA THR A 188 15.54 5.51 -10.69
C THR A 188 16.74 6.34 -11.12
N ALA A 189 17.76 6.49 -10.25
CA ALA A 189 19.03 7.11 -10.62
C ALA A 189 19.79 6.27 -11.66
N ALA A 190 20.65 6.90 -12.46
CA ALA A 190 21.40 6.23 -13.54
C ALA A 190 22.23 5.02 -13.05
N ASN A 191 22.75 5.07 -11.82
CA ASN A 191 23.54 3.98 -11.23
C ASN A 191 22.68 2.99 -10.43
N ALA A 192 21.36 3.17 -10.38
CA ALA A 192 20.42 2.40 -9.56
C ALA A 192 20.81 2.32 -8.06
N THR A 193 21.58 3.29 -7.56
CA THR A 193 21.97 3.42 -6.15
C THR A 193 21.28 4.59 -5.47
N ARG A 194 21.42 4.66 -4.15
CA ARG A 194 20.81 5.64 -3.26
C ARG A 194 19.29 5.54 -3.25
N GLY A 195 18.68 6.43 -2.48
CA GLY A 195 17.24 6.63 -2.46
C GLY A 195 16.72 6.77 -1.05
N LEU A 196 15.64 7.54 -0.91
CA LEU A 196 15.04 7.82 0.37
C LEU A 196 13.71 7.08 0.45
N PHE A 197 13.59 6.17 1.41
CA PHE A 197 12.40 5.36 1.62
C PHE A 197 11.92 5.47 3.06
N SER A 198 10.61 5.60 3.24
CA SER A 198 9.99 5.64 4.56
C SER A 198 8.84 4.67 4.64
N VAL A 199 8.86 3.77 5.63
CA VAL A 199 7.84 2.75 5.83
C VAL A 199 7.30 2.88 7.26
N ASP A 200 5.99 3.04 7.39
CA ASP A 200 5.26 2.96 8.66
C ASP A 200 4.25 1.83 8.57
N ALA A 201 4.39 0.81 9.41
CA ALA A 201 3.46 -0.31 9.48
C ALA A 201 2.98 -0.47 10.92
N LYS A 202 1.67 -0.50 11.11
CA LYS A 202 1.06 -0.59 12.44
C LYS A 202 -0.14 -1.52 12.44
N ALA A 203 -0.06 -2.55 13.28
CA ALA A 203 -1.22 -3.34 13.67
C ALA A 203 -1.47 -3.18 15.18
N SER A 204 -2.65 -3.50 15.71
CA SER A 204 -2.84 -3.57 17.17
C SER A 204 -2.91 -5.02 17.63
N ASN A 205 -3.83 -5.80 17.06
CA ASN A 205 -4.17 -7.16 17.48
C ASN A 205 -3.89 -8.24 16.43
N GLY A 206 -3.24 -7.89 15.32
CA GLY A 206 -2.82 -8.84 14.29
C GLY A 206 -1.30 -8.88 14.12
N PRO A 207 -0.74 -10.01 13.63
CA PRO A 207 0.69 -10.13 13.40
C PRO A 207 1.14 -9.22 12.25
N LEU A 208 2.36 -8.73 12.35
CA LEU A 208 2.96 -7.85 11.36
C LEU A 208 4.22 -8.51 10.81
N LYS A 209 4.22 -8.85 9.53
CA LYS A 209 5.38 -9.39 8.81
C LYS A 209 5.71 -8.51 7.62
N LEU A 210 6.90 -7.91 7.63
CA LEU A 210 7.47 -7.18 6.49
C LEU A 210 8.72 -7.88 5.99
N GLN A 211 8.89 -7.91 4.68
CA GLN A 211 10.13 -8.30 4.03
C GLN A 211 10.57 -7.18 3.10
N VAL A 212 11.83 -6.79 3.15
CA VAL A 212 12.43 -5.84 2.22
C VAL A 212 13.52 -6.57 1.45
N PRO A 213 13.17 -7.46 0.49
CA PRO A 213 14.17 -8.30 -0.20
C PRO A 213 15.13 -7.48 -1.07
N GLU A 214 14.63 -6.40 -1.68
CA GLU A 214 15.38 -5.56 -2.61
C GLU A 214 15.48 -4.14 -2.08
N LEU A 215 16.71 -3.66 -1.92
CA LEU A 215 17.04 -2.32 -1.46
C LEU A 215 18.25 -1.80 -2.26
N PRO A 216 18.21 -0.58 -2.84
CA PRO A 216 19.35 -0.03 -3.56
C PRO A 216 20.53 0.16 -2.62
N LEU A 217 21.74 -0.10 -3.12
CA LEU A 217 22.97 0.22 -2.38
C LEU A 217 22.99 1.70 -1.99
N ASP A 218 23.52 2.01 -0.81
CA ASP A 218 23.65 3.39 -0.28
C ASP A 218 22.32 4.14 -0.13
N SER A 219 21.20 3.44 0.00
CA SER A 219 19.89 4.04 0.27
C SER A 219 19.63 4.24 1.76
N THR A 220 18.77 5.20 2.07
CA THR A 220 18.29 5.47 3.43
C THR A 220 16.89 4.89 3.59
N LEU A 221 16.77 3.87 4.43
CA LEU A 221 15.49 3.28 4.82
C LEU A 221 15.12 3.69 6.24
N ASN A 222 14.04 4.45 6.39
CA ASN A 222 13.41 4.74 7.67
C ASN A 222 12.17 3.86 7.84
N LEU A 223 12.26 2.80 8.64
CA LEU A 223 11.19 1.82 8.83
C LEU A 223 10.72 1.80 10.28
N THR A 224 9.43 1.94 10.51
CA THR A 224 8.78 1.68 11.80
C THR A 224 7.74 0.58 11.62
N ALA A 225 7.87 -0.51 12.37
CA ALA A 225 6.91 -1.60 12.40
C ALA A 225 6.45 -1.84 13.85
N SER A 226 5.15 -1.79 14.11
CA SER A 226 4.64 -1.90 15.47
C SER A 226 3.36 -2.72 15.62
N THR A 227 3.28 -3.47 16.72
CA THR A 227 2.06 -4.09 17.21
C THR A 227 1.82 -3.81 18.70
N SER A 228 0.63 -4.12 19.21
CA SER A 228 0.37 -4.16 20.65
C SER A 228 0.39 -5.59 21.18
N ASN A 229 -0.37 -6.50 20.55
CA ASN A 229 -0.72 -7.79 21.13
C ASN A 229 -0.22 -9.02 20.35
N MET A 230 0.44 -8.81 19.21
CA MET A 230 0.85 -9.88 18.28
C MET A 230 2.32 -9.76 17.86
N PRO A 231 2.95 -10.83 17.35
CA PRO A 231 4.35 -10.78 16.93
C PRO A 231 4.62 -9.77 15.81
N VAL A 232 5.84 -9.22 15.79
CA VAL A 232 6.37 -8.41 14.69
C VAL A 232 7.63 -9.07 14.13
N THR A 233 7.67 -9.27 12.82
CA THR A 233 8.85 -9.77 12.12
C THR A 233 9.17 -8.85 10.95
N VAL A 234 10.40 -8.35 10.91
CA VAL A 234 10.91 -7.57 9.79
C VAL A 234 12.16 -8.27 9.27
N ALA A 235 12.18 -8.59 7.97
CA ALA A 235 13.38 -9.07 7.29
C ALA A 235 13.88 -7.99 6.33
N LEU A 236 15.17 -7.69 6.37
CA LEU A 236 15.80 -6.65 5.55
C LEU A 236 16.80 -7.23 4.56
N SER A 237 16.93 -6.57 3.42
CA SER A 237 17.94 -6.88 2.41
C SER A 237 19.35 -6.83 3.00
N PRO A 238 20.28 -7.69 2.55
CA PRO A 238 21.72 -7.55 2.82
C PRO A 238 22.29 -6.16 2.49
N ALA A 239 21.66 -5.42 1.57
CA ALA A 239 22.04 -4.05 1.22
C ALA A 239 21.72 -3.00 2.28
N TYR A 240 20.95 -3.36 3.33
CA TYR A 240 20.64 -2.46 4.42
C TYR A 240 21.89 -2.17 5.27
N GLU A 241 22.18 -0.87 5.42
CA GLU A 241 23.16 -0.34 6.37
C GLU A 241 22.48 0.75 7.22
N GLY A 242 22.61 0.65 8.54
CA GLY A 242 22.00 1.61 9.46
C GLY A 242 21.75 1.11 10.87
N GLU A 243 21.09 1.96 11.65
CA GLU A 243 20.76 1.72 13.03
C GLU A 243 19.42 1.00 13.16
N PHE A 244 19.34 0.06 14.10
CA PHE A 244 18.09 -0.61 14.43
C PHE A 244 17.80 -0.59 15.92
N THR A 245 16.52 -0.61 16.26
CA THR A 245 16.02 -0.73 17.62
C THR A 245 14.84 -1.68 17.65
N LEU A 246 14.91 -2.72 18.47
CA LEU A 246 13.82 -3.64 18.75
C LEU A 246 13.35 -3.41 20.18
N ARG A 247 12.05 -3.34 20.42
CA ARG A 247 11.49 -3.13 21.76
C ARG A 247 10.29 -4.02 22.03
N THR A 248 10.31 -4.70 23.18
CA THR A 248 9.13 -5.37 23.74
C THR A 248 9.08 -5.24 25.25
N SER A 249 7.87 -5.19 25.81
CA SER A 249 7.67 -5.00 27.25
C SER A 249 7.63 -6.33 28.00
N ASN A 250 7.00 -7.35 27.42
CA ASN A 250 6.69 -8.60 28.11
C ASN A 250 7.40 -9.84 27.54
N MET A 251 8.24 -9.67 26.52
CA MET A 251 9.01 -10.74 25.89
C MET A 251 10.47 -10.29 25.69
N SER A 252 11.30 -11.16 25.11
CA SER A 252 12.65 -10.79 24.65
C SER A 252 12.64 -10.55 23.14
N PRO A 253 13.15 -9.41 22.65
CA PRO A 253 13.37 -9.23 21.22
C PRO A 253 14.55 -10.08 20.74
N SER A 254 14.60 -10.41 19.45
CA SER A 254 15.69 -11.17 18.85
C SER A 254 16.14 -10.60 17.50
N VAL A 255 17.44 -10.69 17.24
CA VAL A 255 18.04 -10.32 15.95
C VAL A 255 18.63 -11.57 15.33
N LYS A 256 18.16 -11.94 14.14
CA LYS A 256 18.74 -13.01 13.34
C LYS A 256 19.85 -12.45 12.47
N ARG A 257 20.98 -13.15 12.45
CA ARG A 257 22.18 -12.77 11.71
C ARG A 257 22.73 -13.95 10.93
N ASN A 258 23.32 -13.67 9.77
CA ASN A 258 24.05 -14.64 8.98
C ASN A 258 25.46 -14.12 8.69
N ASP A 259 26.45 -14.73 9.32
CA ASP A 259 27.86 -14.35 9.16
C ASP A 259 28.42 -14.69 7.76
N ARG A 260 27.67 -15.45 6.95
CA ARG A 260 28.01 -15.82 5.57
C ARG A 260 27.30 -14.95 4.51
N THR A 261 26.66 -13.85 4.92
CA THR A 261 26.06 -12.92 3.95
C THR A 261 27.17 -12.39 3.04
N GLU A 262 26.97 -12.46 1.72
CA GLU A 262 27.88 -11.88 0.73
C GLU A 262 27.69 -10.36 0.64
N ASP A 263 28.78 -9.61 0.40
CA ASP A 263 28.72 -8.16 0.22
C ASP A 263 27.93 -7.82 -1.05
N PRO A 264 26.76 -7.17 -0.95
CA PRO A 264 25.91 -6.88 -2.11
C PRO A 264 26.55 -5.91 -3.10
N SER A 265 27.62 -5.20 -2.70
CA SER A 265 28.39 -4.34 -3.60
C SER A 265 29.48 -5.08 -4.40
N GLY A 266 29.74 -6.36 -4.09
CA GLY A 266 30.80 -7.16 -4.72
C GLY A 266 32.23 -6.72 -4.36
N ARG A 267 32.40 -5.83 -3.37
CA ARG A 267 33.70 -5.25 -2.98
C ARG A 267 34.44 -6.06 -1.92
N GLY A 268 33.92 -7.23 -1.54
CA GLY A 268 34.52 -8.07 -0.52
C GLY A 268 34.55 -7.45 0.88
N ARG A 269 33.66 -6.49 1.18
CA ARG A 269 33.56 -5.90 2.52
C ARG A 269 33.05 -6.95 3.50
N ARG A 270 33.48 -6.87 4.75
CA ARG A 270 32.95 -7.71 5.84
C ARG A 270 31.73 -7.04 6.47
N ARG A 271 30.65 -7.82 6.68
CA ARG A 271 29.47 -7.37 7.44
C ARG A 271 29.84 -7.25 8.91
N ARG A 272 29.61 -6.09 9.52
CA ARG A 272 29.76 -5.85 10.95
C ARG A 272 28.39 -5.54 11.54
N MET A 273 28.08 -6.19 12.66
CA MET A 273 26.86 -5.95 13.41
C MET A 273 27.21 -5.81 14.88
N TYR A 274 26.81 -4.67 15.44
CA TYR A 274 26.95 -4.38 16.86
C TYR A 274 25.55 -4.27 17.44
N ALA A 275 25.28 -4.99 18.52
CA ALA A 275 24.00 -4.94 19.21
C ALA A 275 24.21 -5.00 20.72
N THR A 276 23.49 -4.15 21.44
CA THR A 276 23.43 -4.17 22.90
C THR A 276 21.99 -4.40 23.34
N GLN A 277 21.82 -5.19 24.38
CA GLN A 277 20.50 -5.52 24.91
C GLN A 277 20.36 -4.99 26.33
N VAL A 278 19.35 -4.15 26.56
CA VAL A 278 18.99 -3.60 27.86
C VAL A 278 17.48 -3.71 28.04
N ARG A 279 17.04 -4.49 29.03
CA ARG A 279 15.64 -4.60 29.50
C ARG A 279 14.58 -4.52 28.38
N GLY A 280 14.37 -5.62 27.67
CA GLY A 280 13.35 -5.72 26.61
C GLY A 280 13.63 -4.87 25.37
N THR A 281 14.78 -4.19 25.31
CA THR A 281 15.21 -3.38 24.16
C THR A 281 16.54 -3.89 23.62
N ILE A 282 16.66 -4.06 22.31
CA ILE A 282 17.93 -4.26 21.61
C ILE A 282 18.16 -3.04 20.73
N SER A 283 19.33 -2.42 20.84
CA SER A 283 19.77 -1.33 19.98
C SER A 283 21.10 -1.67 19.34
N GLY A 284 21.26 -1.37 18.06
CA GLY A 284 22.46 -1.74 17.32
C GLY A 284 22.58 -1.07 15.97
N GLU A 285 23.62 -1.43 15.25
CA GLU A 285 23.89 -0.98 13.89
C GLU A 285 24.41 -2.15 13.03
N ALA A 286 24.05 -2.13 11.74
CA ALA A 286 24.54 -3.05 10.72
C ALA A 286 25.26 -2.26 9.62
N LEU A 287 26.50 -2.63 9.31
CA LEU A 287 27.39 -1.90 8.42
C LEU A 287 28.21 -2.85 7.55
N TRP A 288 28.60 -2.38 6.37
CA TRP A 288 29.59 -3.06 5.53
C TRP A 288 30.91 -2.29 5.51
N GLY A 289 31.97 -2.92 6.02
CA GLY A 289 33.30 -2.30 6.16
C GLY A 289 33.48 -1.54 7.47
N ASP A 290 34.48 -0.66 7.50
CA ASP A 290 35.01 -0.10 8.76
C ASP A 290 34.62 1.37 8.97
N VAL A 291 34.02 2.00 7.95
CA VAL A 291 33.69 3.43 7.97
C VAL A 291 32.20 3.61 8.18
N ARG A 292 31.83 4.19 9.32
CA ARG A 292 30.47 4.68 9.55
C ARG A 292 30.21 5.86 8.62
N ARG A 293 29.10 5.81 7.87
CA ARG A 293 28.66 6.87 6.96
C ARG A 293 27.52 7.66 7.60
N GLU A 294 27.41 8.94 7.24
CA GLU A 294 26.26 9.76 7.61
C GLU A 294 25.06 9.43 6.70
N GLY A 295 23.83 9.63 7.21
CA GLY A 295 22.60 9.43 6.43
C GLY A 295 22.17 7.97 6.23
N LEU A 296 22.64 7.04 7.06
CA LEU A 296 22.21 5.64 7.03
C LEU A 296 20.76 5.46 7.48
N GLY A 297 20.19 4.27 7.21
CA GLY A 297 18.81 3.96 7.57
C GLY A 297 18.57 3.85 9.08
N ASN A 298 17.30 3.97 9.49
CA ASN A 298 16.86 3.75 10.86
C ASN A 298 15.65 2.80 10.90
N VAL A 299 15.77 1.69 11.63
CA VAL A 299 14.73 0.67 11.71
C VAL A 299 14.26 0.51 13.15
N LYS A 300 12.97 0.74 13.40
CA LYS A 300 12.33 0.56 14.71
C LYS A 300 11.27 -0.52 14.62
N VAL A 301 11.43 -1.57 15.42
CA VAL A 301 10.46 -2.68 15.50
C VAL A 301 9.98 -2.81 16.92
N GLN A 302 8.67 -2.79 17.16
CA GLN A 302 8.14 -2.86 18.52
C GLN A 302 6.88 -3.71 18.68
N SER A 303 6.75 -4.34 19.83
CA SER A 303 5.50 -4.94 20.31
C SER A 303 5.35 -4.65 21.80
N THR A 304 4.15 -4.69 22.36
CA THR A 304 4.00 -4.64 23.82
C THR A 304 4.09 -6.04 24.42
N ASN A 305 3.32 -6.97 23.87
CA ASN A 305 3.02 -8.24 24.55
C ASN A 305 3.61 -9.48 23.88
N ARG A 306 4.22 -9.35 22.71
CA ARG A 306 4.72 -10.50 21.94
C ARG A 306 6.14 -10.30 21.43
N GLU A 307 6.64 -11.34 20.78
CA GLU A 307 7.98 -11.39 20.21
C GLU A 307 8.17 -10.32 19.13
N VAL A 308 9.38 -9.77 19.11
CA VAL A 308 9.86 -8.85 18.07
C VAL A 308 11.12 -9.46 17.47
N VAL A 309 11.09 -9.68 16.17
CA VAL A 309 12.20 -10.29 15.42
C VAL A 309 12.64 -9.35 14.31
N LEU A 310 13.93 -9.05 14.26
CA LEU A 310 14.58 -8.44 13.11
C LEU A 310 15.50 -9.46 12.45
N ASP A 311 15.32 -9.68 11.15
CA ASP A 311 16.13 -10.57 10.35
C ASP A 311 17.06 -9.76 9.45
N LEU A 312 18.36 -9.88 9.71
CA LEU A 312 19.48 -9.30 8.99
C LEU A 312 20.35 -10.41 8.40
N SER A 313 19.77 -11.55 8.01
CA SER A 313 20.52 -12.65 7.35
C SER A 313 20.88 -12.38 5.89
#